data_AF-A0A7W0NCQ5-F1
#
_entry.id   AF-A0A7W0NCQ5-F1
#
_cell.length_a   1.000
_cell.length_b   1.000
_cell.length_c   1.000
_cell.angle_alpha   90.00
_cell.angle_beta   90.00
_cell.angle_gamma   90.00
#
_symmetry.space_group_name_H-M   'P 1'
#
loop_
_entity.id
_entity.type
_entity.pdbx_description
1 polymer ?
#
loop_
_entity_poly.entity_id
_entity_poly.type
_entity_poly.pdbx_seq_one_letter_code
_entity_poly.pdbx_strand_id
1 'polypeptide(L)'
;MRVVVSFLDGRDEVLFQRLWRGLEEAAERLDFERAARLRGDLLQVQAIVGAHKRLRESVETHSLLLVLPAVESSAREILLVMRGRIWARFHTHRTSAAPLAERLQEAWDRHSKENEQSVDYDGVDEANILNRFLYRNAEHPAILPIDRTGAEIDWNAVARRALAIDDEALVFDVKLVSEEERPVDVLMEGERDSTGVRAASVAT
;
A
#
# COMPACT_ATOMS: atom_id res chain seq x y z
N MET A 1 -17.81 -8.27 -12.59
CA MET A 1 -16.88 -7.49 -11.75
C MET A 1 -15.46 -8.02 -11.97
N ARG A 2 -14.73 -7.52 -12.98
CA ARG A 2 -13.39 -8.03 -13.35
C ARG A 2 -12.47 -6.97 -13.98
N VAL A 3 -12.72 -5.69 -13.72
CA VAL A 3 -12.04 -4.57 -14.41
C VAL A 3 -11.15 -3.74 -13.47
N VAL A 4 -11.29 -3.86 -12.15
CA VAL A 4 -10.59 -3.00 -11.18
C VAL A 4 -9.12 -3.42 -10.95
N VAL A 5 -8.73 -4.65 -11.29
CA VAL A 5 -7.36 -5.16 -11.02
C VAL A 5 -6.40 -4.99 -12.22
N SER A 6 -6.88 -4.55 -13.40
CA SER A 6 -6.05 -4.30 -14.60
C SER A 6 -5.52 -2.86 -14.71
N PHE A 7 -5.63 -2.06 -13.64
CA PHE A 7 -5.45 -0.60 -13.71
C PHE A 7 -3.99 -0.15 -13.51
N LEU A 8 -3.12 -0.93 -12.86
CA LEU A 8 -1.88 -0.43 -12.25
C LEU A 8 -0.61 -0.39 -13.15
N ASP A 9 -0.71 -0.67 -14.45
CA ASP A 9 0.44 -0.84 -15.36
C ASP A 9 0.39 0.00 -16.66
N GLY A 10 -0.22 1.19 -16.64
CA GLY A 10 -0.08 2.18 -17.73
C GLY A 10 -1.35 2.61 -18.47
N ARG A 11 -2.53 2.55 -17.82
CA ARG A 11 -3.80 3.09 -18.38
C ARG A 11 -4.33 4.33 -17.66
N ASP A 12 -3.57 4.91 -16.73
CA ASP A 12 -3.96 6.09 -15.94
C ASP A 12 -4.26 7.31 -16.82
N GLU A 13 -3.40 7.55 -17.81
CA GLU A 13 -3.49 8.70 -18.74
C GLU A 13 -4.80 8.66 -19.56
N VAL A 14 -5.23 7.46 -19.97
CA VAL A 14 -6.40 7.28 -20.85
C VAL A 14 -7.70 7.54 -20.10
N LEU A 15 -7.79 7.11 -18.84
CA LEU A 15 -8.98 7.37 -18.01
C LEU A 15 -9.05 8.84 -17.61
N PHE A 16 -7.92 9.43 -17.22
CA PHE A 16 -7.82 10.84 -16.89
C PHE A 16 -8.26 11.72 -18.08
N GLN A 17 -7.73 11.45 -19.28
CA GLN A 17 -8.13 12.19 -20.48
C GLN A 17 -9.60 12.02 -20.84
N ARG A 18 -10.21 10.85 -20.59
CA ARG A 18 -11.65 10.64 -20.82
C ARG A 18 -12.51 11.45 -19.86
N LEU A 19 -12.16 11.48 -18.58
CA LEU A 19 -12.87 12.26 -17.57
C LEU A 19 -12.72 13.77 -17.83
N TRP A 20 -11.52 14.21 -18.17
CA TRP A 20 -11.23 15.60 -18.50
C TRP A 20 -12.02 16.07 -19.73
N ARG A 21 -11.99 15.30 -20.83
CA ARG A 21 -12.76 15.62 -22.03
C ARG A 21 -14.27 15.63 -21.76
N GLY A 22 -14.77 14.66 -20.97
CA GLY A 22 -16.17 14.64 -20.58
C GLY A 22 -16.60 15.87 -19.77
N LEU A 23 -15.70 16.39 -18.93
CA LEU A 23 -15.92 17.61 -18.15
C LEU A 23 -16.01 18.83 -19.05
N GLU A 24 -15.08 18.98 -20.00
CA GLU A 24 -15.09 20.07 -20.99
C GLU A 24 -16.38 20.08 -21.80
N GLU A 25 -16.78 18.92 -22.35
CA GLU A 25 -18.01 18.82 -23.15
C GLU A 25 -19.28 19.07 -22.31
N ALA A 26 -19.27 18.76 -21.00
CA ALA A 26 -20.39 19.05 -20.11
C ALA A 26 -20.48 20.56 -19.79
N ALA A 27 -19.32 21.21 -19.61
CA ALA A 27 -19.25 22.65 -19.39
C ALA A 27 -19.67 23.44 -20.64
N GLU A 28 -19.25 23.02 -21.84
CA GLU A 28 -19.67 23.61 -23.11
C GLU A 28 -21.19 23.51 -23.34
N ARG A 29 -21.80 22.40 -22.88
CA ARG A 29 -23.24 22.19 -22.96
C ARG A 29 -24.04 22.82 -21.82
N LEU A 30 -23.37 23.57 -20.92
CA LEU A 30 -23.97 24.18 -19.72
C LEU A 30 -24.64 23.15 -18.78
N ASP A 31 -24.22 21.89 -18.84
CA ASP A 31 -24.68 20.81 -17.96
C ASP A 31 -23.83 20.81 -16.68
N PHE A 32 -24.16 21.73 -15.78
CA PHE A 32 -23.41 21.95 -14.56
C PHE A 32 -23.47 20.78 -13.59
N GLU A 33 -24.55 19.99 -13.59
CA GLU A 33 -24.68 18.83 -12.71
C GLU A 33 -23.74 17.70 -13.16
N ARG A 34 -23.69 17.45 -14.48
CA ARG A 34 -22.74 16.49 -15.04
C ARG A 34 -21.29 16.96 -14.88
N ALA A 35 -21.02 18.25 -15.10
CA ALA A 35 -19.70 18.82 -14.88
C ALA A 35 -19.26 18.69 -13.40
N ALA A 36 -20.17 18.93 -12.45
CA ALA A 36 -19.87 18.78 -11.03
C ALA A 36 -19.52 17.34 -10.66
N ARG A 37 -20.25 16.34 -11.18
CA ARG A 37 -19.95 14.92 -10.99
C ARG A 37 -18.59 14.54 -11.56
N LEU A 38 -18.33 14.85 -12.83
CA LEU A 38 -17.07 14.52 -13.50
C LEU A 38 -15.85 15.17 -12.83
N ARG A 39 -16.02 16.39 -12.31
CA ARG A 39 -14.99 17.05 -11.50
C ARG A 39 -14.73 16.31 -10.19
N GLY A 40 -15.77 15.82 -9.51
CA GLY A 40 -15.64 14.98 -8.33
C GLY A 40 -14.87 13.70 -8.61
N ASP A 41 -15.23 13.00 -9.69
CA ASP A 41 -14.55 11.78 -10.13
C ASP A 41 -13.08 12.04 -10.47
N LEU A 42 -12.78 13.15 -11.15
CA LEU A 42 -11.41 13.55 -11.49
C LEU A 42 -10.56 13.83 -10.24
N LEU A 43 -11.11 14.55 -9.26
CA LEU A 43 -10.42 14.81 -7.98
C LEU A 43 -10.17 13.51 -7.20
N GLN A 44 -11.11 12.58 -7.22
CA GLN A 44 -10.95 11.28 -6.55
C GLN A 44 -9.86 10.44 -7.23
N VAL A 45 -9.85 10.37 -8.56
CA VAL A 45 -8.78 9.70 -9.32
C VAL A 45 -7.42 10.34 -9.05
N GLN A 46 -7.33 11.68 -9.04
CA GLN A 46 -6.09 12.39 -8.69
C GLN A 46 -5.63 12.12 -7.25
N ALA A 47 -6.56 12.03 -6.30
CA ALA A 47 -6.23 11.70 -4.92
C ALA A 47 -5.66 10.28 -4.81
N ILE A 48 -6.26 9.31 -5.52
CA ILE A 48 -5.81 7.91 -5.58
C ILE A 48 -4.45 7.81 -6.26
N VAL A 49 -4.28 8.38 -7.46
CA VAL A 49 -3.02 8.38 -8.19
C VAL A 49 -1.93 9.11 -7.41
N GLY A 50 -2.26 10.24 -6.79
CA GLY A 50 -1.34 10.97 -5.91
C GLY A 50 -0.94 10.17 -4.68
N ALA A 51 -1.88 9.47 -4.04
CA ALA A 51 -1.58 8.56 -2.95
C ALA A 51 -0.71 7.39 -3.40
N HIS A 52 -0.94 6.84 -4.59
CA HIS A 52 -0.17 5.74 -5.15
C HIS A 52 1.23 6.17 -5.60
N LYS A 53 1.39 7.37 -6.16
CA LYS A 53 2.68 7.96 -6.51
C LYS A 53 3.50 8.30 -5.27
N ARG A 54 2.87 8.86 -4.23
CA ARG A 54 3.51 9.04 -2.91
C ARG A 54 3.84 7.70 -2.24
N LEU A 55 3.01 6.67 -2.44
CA LEU A 55 3.26 5.31 -1.98
C LEU A 55 4.49 4.71 -2.69
N ARG A 56 4.63 4.88 -4.01
CA ARG A 56 5.83 4.45 -4.76
C ARG A 56 7.07 5.25 -4.36
N GLU A 57 6.99 6.58 -4.30
CA GLU A 57 8.12 7.46 -3.97
C GLU A 57 8.62 7.29 -2.52
N SER A 58 7.75 7.01 -1.55
CA SER A 58 8.17 6.80 -0.15
C SER A 58 8.81 5.41 0.09
N VAL A 59 8.47 4.43 -0.73
CA VAL A 59 8.80 3.01 -0.56
C VAL A 59 10.03 2.61 -1.40
N GLU A 60 10.19 3.20 -2.58
CA GLU A 60 11.31 2.92 -3.48
C GLU A 60 12.64 3.46 -2.93
N THR A 61 12.63 4.42 -2.00
CA THR A 61 13.85 5.16 -1.61
C THR A 61 14.52 4.70 -0.32
N HIS A 62 13.80 4.10 0.65
CA HIS A 62 14.38 3.85 1.99
C HIS A 62 14.46 2.35 2.31
N SER A 63 15.69 1.90 2.59
CA SER A 63 15.89 0.62 3.28
C SER A 63 15.72 0.84 4.77
N LEU A 64 15.12 -0.11 5.49
CA LEU A 64 14.81 0.04 6.91
C LEU A 64 14.84 -1.31 7.62
N LEU A 65 14.89 -1.28 8.95
CA LEU A 65 14.53 -2.41 9.80
C LEU A 65 13.13 -2.20 10.37
N LEU A 66 12.30 -3.23 10.30
CA LEU A 66 11.07 -3.33 11.08
C LEU A 66 11.31 -4.30 12.24
N VAL A 67 11.21 -3.79 13.46
CA VAL A 67 11.38 -4.57 14.69
C VAL A 67 10.02 -5.02 15.20
N LEU A 68 9.90 -6.30 15.54
CA LEU A 68 8.68 -6.93 16.00
C LEU A 68 8.94 -7.72 17.29
N PRO A 69 7.92 -7.85 18.16
CA PRO A 69 8.03 -8.71 19.32
C PRO A 69 8.13 -10.17 18.86
N ALA A 70 8.99 -10.94 19.53
CA ALA A 70 9.00 -12.40 19.41
C ALA A 70 8.05 -13.01 20.45
N VAL A 71 7.67 -14.27 20.27
CA VAL A 71 6.90 -15.03 21.29
C VAL A 71 7.69 -15.12 22.60
N GLU A 72 9.02 -15.21 22.50
CA GLU A 72 9.95 -15.20 23.61
C GLU A 72 10.36 -13.76 23.94
N SER A 73 10.11 -13.30 25.15
CA SER A 73 10.40 -11.92 25.60
C SER A 73 11.90 -11.57 25.55
N SER A 74 12.77 -12.57 25.62
CA SER A 74 14.23 -12.40 25.47
C SER A 74 14.69 -12.29 24.01
N ALA A 75 13.79 -12.35 23.04
CA ALA A 75 14.08 -12.35 21.62
C ALA A 75 13.36 -11.23 20.86
N ARG A 76 13.81 -11.03 19.61
CA ARG A 76 13.25 -10.08 18.66
C ARG A 76 13.14 -10.71 17.28
N GLU A 77 12.05 -10.38 16.60
CA GLU A 77 11.89 -10.59 15.17
C GLU A 77 12.26 -9.30 14.45
N ILE A 78 13.15 -9.37 13.47
CA ILE A 78 13.63 -8.20 12.74
C ILE A 78 13.51 -8.49 11.25
N LEU A 79 12.81 -7.62 10.53
CA LEU A 79 12.67 -7.68 9.09
C LEU A 79 13.56 -6.60 8.47
N LEU A 80 14.45 -6.99 7.58
CA LEU A 80 15.22 -6.08 6.75
C LEU A 80 14.42 -5.82 5.48
N VAL A 81 13.94 -4.59 5.35
CA VAL A 81 13.15 -4.13 4.20
C VAL A 81 14.05 -3.32 3.28
N MET A 82 14.09 -3.69 2.01
CA MET A 82 14.86 -3.01 0.98
C MET A 82 13.94 -2.74 -0.21
N ARG A 83 13.89 -1.48 -0.66
CA ARG A 83 13.06 -1.04 -1.80
C ARG A 83 11.60 -1.50 -1.66
N GLY A 84 11.05 -1.41 -0.45
CA GLY A 84 9.66 -1.79 -0.18
C GLY A 84 9.36 -3.28 -0.09
N ARG A 85 10.38 -4.14 -0.05
CA ARG A 85 10.23 -5.60 0.03
C ARG A 85 11.01 -6.16 1.21
N ILE A 86 10.49 -7.22 1.82
CA ILE A 86 11.24 -7.96 2.84
C ILE A 86 12.36 -8.72 2.13
N TRP A 87 13.59 -8.35 2.45
CA TRP A 87 14.79 -9.00 1.93
C TRP A 87 15.26 -10.15 2.83
N ALA A 88 15.20 -9.93 4.15
CA ALA A 88 15.63 -10.92 5.12
C ALA A 88 14.84 -10.81 6.43
N ARG A 89 14.76 -11.94 7.15
CA ARG A 89 14.11 -12.05 8.45
C ARG A 89 15.10 -12.63 9.45
N PHE A 90 15.17 -12.04 10.63
CA PHE A 90 16.08 -12.45 11.68
C PHE A 90 15.32 -12.64 12.99
N HIS A 91 15.38 -13.85 13.50
CA HIS A 91 15.13 -14.13 14.90
C HIS A 91 16.47 -14.02 15.66
N THR A 92 16.49 -13.25 16.76
CA THR A 92 17.71 -13.07 17.56
C THR A 92 17.39 -12.79 19.03
N HIS A 93 18.27 -13.26 19.91
CA HIS A 93 18.22 -12.89 21.33
C HIS A 93 18.70 -11.46 21.56
N ARG A 94 18.18 -10.82 22.60
CA ARG A 94 18.51 -9.45 23.02
C ARG A 94 19.84 -9.33 23.77
N THR A 95 20.50 -10.45 24.08
CA THR A 95 21.71 -10.50 24.92
C THR A 95 22.93 -9.83 24.29
N SER A 96 23.05 -9.86 22.95
CA SER A 96 24.17 -9.24 22.24
C SER A 96 23.75 -8.78 20.85
N ALA A 97 24.23 -7.60 20.46
CA ALA A 97 23.98 -7.01 19.15
C ALA A 97 24.93 -7.52 18.06
N ALA A 98 26.11 -8.02 18.41
CA ALA A 98 27.15 -8.36 17.43
C ALA A 98 26.71 -9.45 16.43
N PRO A 99 26.06 -10.55 16.84
CA PRO A 99 25.59 -11.58 15.89
C PRO A 99 24.52 -11.05 14.92
N LEU A 100 23.67 -10.13 15.37
CA LEU A 100 22.68 -9.49 14.52
C LEU A 100 23.35 -8.54 13.52
N ALA A 101 24.32 -7.74 13.98
CA ALA A 101 25.06 -6.81 13.14
C ALA A 101 25.77 -7.50 11.97
N GLU A 102 26.46 -8.62 12.26
CA GLU A 102 27.14 -9.44 11.25
C GLU A 102 26.14 -9.97 10.20
N ARG A 103 25.04 -10.57 10.64
CA ARG A 103 23.99 -11.10 9.74
C ARG A 103 23.31 -10.01 8.91
N LEU A 104 23.12 -8.81 9.47
CA LEU A 104 22.59 -7.65 8.74
C LEU A 104 23.55 -7.18 7.65
N GLN A 105 24.84 -7.08 7.97
CA GLN A 105 25.88 -6.71 7.02
C GLN A 105 25.96 -7.72 5.87
N GLU A 106 26.01 -9.02 6.18
CA GLU A 106 26.04 -10.08 5.17
C GLU A 106 24.81 -10.02 4.25
N ALA A 107 23.61 -9.84 4.82
CA ALA A 107 22.39 -9.72 4.03
C ALA A 107 22.42 -8.48 3.13
N TRP A 108 22.91 -7.35 3.63
CA TRP A 108 23.05 -6.12 2.86
C TRP A 108 24.03 -6.25 1.70
N ASP A 109 25.18 -6.88 1.95
CA ASP A 109 26.21 -7.09 0.94
C ASP A 109 25.73 -8.05 -0.16
N ARG A 110 24.93 -9.07 0.20
CA ARG A 110 24.29 -9.95 -0.78
C ARG A 110 23.34 -9.18 -1.69
N HIS A 111 22.45 -8.37 -1.13
CA HIS A 111 21.52 -7.56 -1.93
C HIS A 111 22.28 -6.56 -2.82
N SER A 112 23.36 -5.97 -2.32
CA SER A 112 24.14 -4.99 -3.08
C SER A 112 24.87 -5.61 -4.29
N LYS A 113 25.12 -6.92 -4.26
CA LYS A 113 25.75 -7.69 -5.35
C LYS A 113 24.74 -8.31 -6.31
N GLU A 114 23.49 -8.50 -5.88
CA GLU A 114 22.46 -9.10 -6.71
C GLU A 114 21.92 -8.07 -7.72
N ASN A 115 22.07 -8.39 -9.01
CA ASN A 115 21.54 -7.58 -10.10
C ASN A 115 20.05 -7.91 -10.25
N GLU A 116 19.23 -6.90 -10.02
CA GLU A 116 17.77 -6.90 -9.94
C GLU A 116 17.10 -7.80 -11.00
N GLN A 117 16.57 -8.96 -10.60
CA GLN A 117 15.79 -9.82 -11.50
C GLN A 117 14.48 -10.32 -10.88
N SER A 118 13.46 -10.23 -11.74
CA SER A 118 12.14 -10.88 -11.71
C SER A 118 11.15 -10.42 -10.64
N VAL A 119 10.12 -9.70 -11.09
CA VAL A 119 8.91 -9.42 -10.29
C VAL A 119 8.08 -10.70 -10.20
N ASP A 120 8.06 -11.30 -9.02
CA ASP A 120 7.13 -12.37 -8.68
C ASP A 120 5.77 -11.79 -8.25
N TYR A 121 4.67 -12.35 -8.75
CA TYR A 121 3.32 -11.88 -8.48
C TYR A 121 2.92 -12.06 -7.00
N ASP A 122 3.41 -13.10 -6.32
CA ASP A 122 3.18 -13.29 -4.88
C ASP A 122 3.90 -12.19 -4.05
N GLY A 123 5.05 -11.73 -4.53
CA GLY A 123 5.78 -10.61 -3.93
C GLY A 123 5.08 -9.26 -4.07
N VAL A 124 4.10 -9.12 -4.98
CA VAL A 124 3.39 -7.85 -5.20
C VAL A 124 2.38 -7.57 -4.09
N ASP A 125 1.60 -8.57 -3.66
CA ASP A 125 0.60 -8.35 -2.59
C ASP A 125 1.27 -8.17 -1.23
N GLU A 126 2.28 -8.98 -0.92
CA GLU A 126 3.06 -8.83 0.31
C GLU A 126 3.73 -7.45 0.40
N ALA A 127 4.36 -7.00 -0.69
CA ALA A 127 4.91 -5.64 -0.76
C ALA A 127 3.80 -4.59 -0.55
N ASN A 128 2.65 -4.73 -1.19
CA ASN A 128 1.54 -3.78 -1.01
C ASN A 128 1.02 -3.72 0.43
N ILE A 129 0.87 -4.87 1.10
CA ILE A 129 0.47 -4.94 2.51
C ILE A 129 1.51 -4.26 3.40
N LEU A 130 2.78 -4.62 3.22
CA LEU A 130 3.89 -4.05 3.97
C LEU A 130 3.95 -2.53 3.81
N ASN A 131 3.84 -2.04 2.58
CA ASN A 131 3.96 -0.61 2.29
C ASN A 131 2.81 0.20 2.89
N ARG A 132 1.59 -0.33 2.87
CA ARG A 132 0.45 0.29 3.58
C ARG A 132 0.68 0.34 5.09
N PHE A 133 1.24 -0.72 5.66
CA PHE A 133 1.57 -0.78 7.08
C PHE A 133 2.65 0.25 7.46
N LEU A 134 3.76 0.28 6.71
CA LEU A 134 4.87 1.21 6.94
C LEU A 134 4.42 2.67 6.82
N TYR A 135 3.58 2.99 5.84
CA TYR A 135 3.04 4.33 5.68
C TYR A 135 2.19 4.78 6.87
N ARG A 136 1.27 3.92 7.33
CA ARG A 136 0.43 4.24 8.49
C ARG A 136 1.22 4.43 9.79
N ASN A 137 2.39 3.81 9.87
CA ASN A 137 3.21 3.77 11.07
C ASN A 137 4.56 4.46 10.89
N ALA A 138 4.71 5.38 9.94
CA ALA A 138 6.01 5.90 9.51
C ALA A 138 6.87 6.50 10.65
N GLU A 139 6.24 7.04 11.69
CA GLU A 139 6.90 7.62 12.87
C GLU A 139 7.04 6.63 14.04
N HIS A 140 6.61 5.38 13.85
CA HIS A 140 6.62 4.37 14.89
C HIS A 140 8.07 3.96 15.24
N PRO A 141 8.44 3.86 16.53
CA PRO A 141 9.82 3.62 16.96
C PRO A 141 10.40 2.28 16.46
N ALA A 142 9.53 1.30 16.19
CA ALA A 142 9.89 0.01 15.60
C ALA A 142 10.37 0.08 14.13
N ILE A 143 10.16 1.22 13.46
CA ILE A 143 10.63 1.45 12.09
C ILE A 143 11.94 2.23 12.18
N LEU A 144 13.04 1.57 11.78
CA LEU A 144 14.38 2.12 11.84
C LEU A 144 14.93 2.34 10.42
N PRO A 145 14.87 3.57 9.88
CA PRO A 145 15.46 3.87 8.59
C PRO A 145 16.96 3.60 8.57
N ILE A 146 17.45 3.03 7.47
CA ILE A 146 18.87 2.85 7.17
C ILE A 146 19.25 3.93 6.16
N ASP A 147 20.09 4.85 6.61
CA ASP A 147 20.60 5.91 5.73
C ASP A 147 21.63 5.33 4.74
N ARG A 148 21.38 5.54 3.44
CA ARG A 148 22.29 5.11 2.35
C ARG A 148 23.15 6.26 1.83
N THR A 149 23.05 7.47 2.41
CA THR A 149 23.77 8.65 1.93
C THR A 149 25.26 8.61 2.33
N GLY A 150 26.02 7.73 1.67
CA GLY A 150 27.48 7.82 1.50
C GLY A 150 28.37 7.50 2.70
N ALA A 151 27.85 7.47 3.92
CA ALA A 151 28.59 6.98 5.10
C ALA A 151 28.52 5.44 5.20
N GLU A 152 29.60 4.82 5.68
CA GLU A 152 29.60 3.40 6.02
C GLU A 152 28.56 3.14 7.13
N ILE A 153 27.70 2.14 6.93
CA ILE A 153 26.62 1.82 7.87
C ILE A 153 27.24 1.14 9.11
N ASP A 154 27.09 1.76 10.28
CA ASP A 154 27.44 1.11 11.56
C ASP A 154 26.36 0.08 11.94
N TRP A 155 26.52 -1.15 11.45
CA TRP A 155 25.62 -2.27 11.74
C TRP A 155 25.52 -2.60 13.23
N ASN A 156 26.58 -2.34 14.01
CA ASN A 156 26.55 -2.55 15.46
C ASN A 156 25.66 -1.52 16.15
N ALA A 157 25.70 -0.25 15.73
CA ALA A 157 24.80 0.77 16.26
C ALA A 157 23.34 0.48 15.87
N VAL A 158 23.11 0.10 14.62
CA VAL A 158 21.78 -0.28 14.11
C VAL A 158 21.21 -1.48 14.90
N ALA A 159 21.99 -2.55 15.05
CA ALA A 159 21.60 -3.73 15.80
C ALA A 159 21.32 -3.43 17.27
N ARG A 160 22.17 -2.64 17.94
CA ARG A 160 21.95 -2.20 19.33
C ARG A 160 20.64 -1.44 19.47
N ARG A 161 20.37 -0.50 18.56
CA ARG A 161 19.12 0.27 18.57
C ARG A 161 17.90 -0.63 18.39
N ALA A 162 17.96 -1.60 17.47
CA ALA A 162 16.86 -2.54 17.24
C ALA A 162 16.55 -3.42 18.47
N LEU A 163 17.57 -3.90 19.18
CA LEU A 163 17.39 -4.75 20.37
C LEU A 163 17.01 -3.98 21.64
N ALA A 164 17.32 -2.68 21.67
CA ALA A 164 17.04 -1.79 22.79
C ALA A 164 15.59 -1.30 22.84
N ILE A 165 14.78 -1.51 21.78
CA ILE A 165 13.37 -1.13 21.80
C ILE A 165 12.62 -1.99 22.82
N ASP A 166 11.92 -1.34 23.73
CA ASP A 166 11.10 -1.99 24.76
C ASP A 166 9.83 -2.62 24.18
N ASP A 167 9.31 -3.65 24.84
CA ASP A 167 8.15 -4.39 24.36
C ASP A 167 6.90 -3.50 24.26
N GLU A 168 6.72 -2.55 25.20
CA GLU A 168 5.58 -1.62 25.13
C GLU A 168 5.66 -0.68 23.92
N ALA A 169 6.87 -0.37 23.44
CA ALA A 169 7.09 0.46 22.26
C ALA A 169 6.90 -0.31 20.94
N LEU A 170 6.66 -1.63 21.00
CA LEU A 170 6.39 -2.47 19.83
C LEU A 170 4.89 -2.76 19.63
N VAL A 171 4.03 -2.06 20.37
CA VAL A 171 2.57 -2.17 20.22
C VAL A 171 2.12 -1.29 19.06
N PHE A 172 1.71 -1.93 17.96
CA PHE A 172 1.08 -1.22 16.84
C PHE A 172 -0.41 -1.07 17.11
N ASP A 173 -0.92 0.17 17.03
CA ASP A 173 -2.35 0.44 17.08
C ASP A 173 -3.03 -0.19 15.85
N VAL A 174 -3.60 -1.38 16.05
CA VAL A 174 -4.51 -1.98 15.06
C VAL A 174 -5.82 -1.21 15.15
N LYS A 175 -5.86 -0.02 14.53
CA LYS A 175 -7.14 0.55 14.11
C LYS A 175 -7.66 -0.35 13.00
N LEU A 176 -8.48 -1.34 13.41
CA LEU A 176 -9.36 -2.06 12.51
C LEU A 176 -9.97 -1.02 11.59
N VAL A 177 -9.80 -1.23 10.28
CA VAL A 177 -10.49 -0.42 9.27
C VAL A 177 -11.96 -0.48 9.67
N SER A 178 -12.51 0.61 10.20
CA SER A 178 -13.93 0.66 10.49
C SER A 178 -14.63 0.40 9.16
N GLU A 179 -15.60 -0.52 9.15
CA GLU A 179 -16.40 -0.87 7.97
C GLU A 179 -17.26 0.31 7.44
N GLU A 180 -16.99 1.54 7.87
CA GLU A 180 -17.72 2.75 7.51
C GLU A 180 -17.30 3.35 6.16
N GLU A 181 -16.25 2.83 5.51
CA GLU A 181 -15.98 3.09 4.08
C GLU A 181 -16.61 2.02 3.17
N ARG A 182 -17.80 1.51 3.51
CA ARG A 182 -18.67 0.89 2.51
C ARG A 182 -19.19 2.00 1.60
N PRO A 183 -18.93 1.98 0.28
CA PRO A 183 -19.67 2.86 -0.62
C PRO A 183 -21.16 2.58 -0.43
N VAL A 184 -21.92 3.65 -0.20
CA VAL A 184 -23.38 3.62 -0.04
C VAL A 184 -23.97 2.84 -1.20
N ASP A 185 -24.60 1.69 -0.90
CA ASP A 185 -25.46 0.99 -1.86
C ASP A 185 -26.61 1.94 -2.21
N VAL A 186 -26.47 2.62 -3.35
CA VAL A 186 -27.58 3.37 -3.94
C VAL A 186 -28.53 2.33 -4.51
N LEU A 187 -29.53 1.99 -3.70
CA LEU A 187 -30.76 1.35 -4.15
C LEU A 187 -31.37 2.23 -5.25
N MET A 188 -31.18 1.83 -6.50
CA MET A 188 -32.07 2.23 -7.58
C MET A 188 -32.83 0.98 -7.99
N GLU A 189 -34.04 0.85 -7.44
CA GLU A 189 -35.09 0.02 -8.00
C GLU A 189 -35.25 0.43 -9.46
N GLY A 190 -34.80 -0.45 -10.35
CA GLY A 190 -35.03 -0.33 -11.77
C GLY A 190 -36.51 -0.52 -12.04
N GLU A 191 -37.17 0.61 -12.32
CA GLU A 191 -38.41 0.70 -13.07
C GLU A 191 -38.28 -0.15 -14.34
N ARG A 192 -38.87 -1.35 -14.29
CA ARG A 192 -39.09 -2.19 -15.47
C ARG A 192 -40.44 -1.82 -16.04
N ASP A 193 -40.45 -0.89 -16.97
CA ASP A 193 -41.47 -0.87 -18.00
C ASP A 193 -40.94 -1.67 -19.19
N SER A 194 -41.53 -2.84 -19.41
CA SER A 194 -41.41 -3.59 -20.66
C SER A 194 -42.72 -4.34 -20.92
N THR A 195 -43.63 -3.63 -21.57
CA THR A 195 -44.41 -4.08 -22.74
C THR A 195 -44.59 -5.60 -22.88
N GLY A 196 -45.76 -6.09 -22.46
CA GLY A 196 -46.23 -7.45 -22.69
C GLY A 196 -47.70 -7.47 -23.14
N VAL A 197 -47.89 -7.36 -24.46
CA VAL A 197 -48.93 -7.98 -25.30
C VAL A 197 -50.33 -8.22 -24.71
N ARG A 198 -51.33 -7.57 -25.33
CA ARG A 198 -52.76 -7.88 -25.29
C ARG A 198 -53.04 -9.37 -25.58
N ALA A 199 -53.77 -10.04 -24.68
CA ALA A 199 -54.85 -10.95 -25.04
C ALA A 199 -55.73 -11.22 -23.80
N ALA A 200 -56.88 -10.54 -23.72
CA ALA A 200 -58.01 -10.98 -22.92
C ALA A 200 -59.26 -10.85 -23.78
N SER A 201 -59.74 -11.97 -24.30
CA SER A 201 -61.14 -12.15 -24.64
C SER A 201 -61.68 -13.29 -23.76
N VAL A 202 -62.82 -12.99 -23.16
CA VAL A 202 -63.56 -13.74 -22.15
C VAL A 202 -64.40 -14.85 -22.79
N ALA A 203 -64.87 -15.77 -21.92
CA ALA A 203 -65.89 -16.83 -22.08
C ALA A 203 -65.27 -18.23 -22.32
N THR A 204 -65.54 -19.25 -21.51
CA THR A 204 -66.70 -19.58 -20.67
C THR A 204 -66.25 -20.39 -19.45
#